data_AF-K2CXW8-F1
#
_entry.id   AF-K2CXW8-F1
#
_cell.length_a   1.000
_cell.length_b   1.000
_cell.length_c   1.000
_cell.angle_alpha   90.00
_cell.angle_beta   90.00
_cell.angle_gamma   90.00
#
_symmetry.space_group_name_H-M   'P 1'
#
loop_
_entity.id
_entity.type
_entity.pdbx_description
1 polymer ?
#
loop_
_entity_poly.entity_id
_entity_poly.type
_entity_poly.pdbx_seq_one_letter_code
_entity_poly.pdbx_strand_id
1 'polypeptide(L)'
;MKRYIQGEERSQVTLLPECLDDYIAEDNAVRVVDVFVDELDFVSLGFDGMTPAMTGRPSYHPSVLLKLYIYGYLNRIQSSRRLERECQRNVELMWLTGRLAPDFKTIADFRKDN
;
A
#
# COMPACT_ATOMS: atom_id res chain seq x y z
N MET A 1 -5.97 -15.64 40.96
CA MET A 1 -6.85 -15.34 39.81
C MET A 1 -6.26 -14.20 39.01
N LYS A 2 -6.17 -14.33 37.67
CA LYS A 2 -5.75 -13.22 36.81
C LYS A 2 -6.83 -12.13 36.85
N ARG A 3 -6.41 -10.86 37.02
CA ARG A 3 -7.31 -9.70 37.18
C ARG A 3 -7.67 -9.01 35.86
N TYR A 4 -6.97 -9.34 34.77
CA TYR A 4 -7.15 -8.76 33.43
C TYR A 4 -6.86 -9.79 32.35
N ILE A 5 -7.40 -9.57 31.15
CA ILE A 5 -7.00 -10.26 29.92
C ILE A 5 -5.54 -9.89 29.64
N GLN A 6 -4.69 -10.88 29.38
CA GLN A 6 -3.27 -10.70 29.09
C GLN A 6 -3.04 -10.88 27.60
N GLY A 7 -2.25 -9.99 26.98
CA GLY A 7 -1.79 -10.16 25.62
C GLY A 7 -0.65 -11.18 25.52
N GLU A 8 -0.23 -11.44 24.29
CA GLU A 8 0.90 -12.32 23.99
C GLU A 8 2.25 -11.64 24.26
N GLU A 9 3.29 -12.46 24.45
CA GLU A 9 4.65 -11.96 24.68
C GLU A 9 5.29 -11.49 23.37
N ARG A 10 5.97 -10.34 23.37
CA ARG A 10 6.59 -9.77 22.16
C ARG A 10 7.74 -10.61 21.57
N SER A 11 8.34 -11.49 22.36
CA SER A 11 9.41 -12.41 21.94
C SER A 11 8.89 -13.79 21.56
N GLN A 12 7.58 -14.02 21.64
CA GLN A 12 6.95 -15.26 21.18
C GLN A 12 7.18 -15.41 19.67
N VAL A 13 7.79 -16.52 19.28
CA VAL A 13 8.03 -16.86 17.87
C VAL A 13 6.88 -17.72 17.36
N THR A 14 6.33 -17.40 16.19
CA THR A 14 5.34 -18.23 15.51
C THR A 14 6.01 -19.25 14.59
N LEU A 15 5.39 -20.43 14.43
CA LEU A 15 5.95 -21.52 13.61
C LEU A 15 5.97 -21.16 12.11
N LEU A 16 4.94 -20.44 11.64
CA LEU A 16 4.84 -19.92 10.28
C LEU A 16 4.48 -18.43 10.37
N PRO A 17 5.05 -17.58 9.51
CA PRO A 17 4.63 -16.19 9.40
C PRO A 17 3.20 -16.13 8.84
N GLU A 18 2.38 -15.24 9.38
CA GLU A 18 1.07 -14.92 8.81
C GLU A 18 1.26 -14.33 7.40
N CYS A 19 0.37 -14.67 6.47
CA CYS A 19 0.35 -14.04 5.17
C CYS A 19 -0.21 -12.62 5.31
N LEU A 20 0.03 -11.76 4.31
CA LEU A 20 -0.48 -10.38 4.37
C LEU A 20 -1.99 -10.34 4.57
N ASP A 21 -2.71 -11.28 3.94
CA ASP A 21 -4.17 -11.32 3.94
C ASP A 21 -4.77 -11.60 5.33
N ASP A 22 -4.03 -12.29 6.20
CA ASP A 22 -4.45 -12.59 7.58
C ASP A 22 -4.54 -11.33 8.44
N TYR A 23 -3.83 -10.26 8.08
CA TYR A 23 -3.79 -9.02 8.85
C TYR A 23 -4.96 -8.07 8.55
N ILE A 24 -5.66 -8.27 7.43
CA ILE A 24 -6.69 -7.35 6.96
C ILE A 24 -8.02 -8.06 6.95
N ALA A 25 -8.94 -7.59 7.79
CA ALA A 25 -10.30 -8.13 7.82
C ALA A 25 -10.99 -8.02 6.45
N GLU A 26 -11.89 -8.95 6.14
CA GLU A 26 -12.63 -9.00 4.87
C GLU A 26 -13.48 -7.74 4.62
N ASP A 27 -13.95 -7.10 5.69
CA ASP A 27 -14.77 -5.88 5.66
C ASP A 27 -13.95 -4.58 5.72
N ASN A 28 -12.61 -4.66 5.72
CA ASN A 28 -11.76 -3.48 5.74
C ASN A 28 -11.87 -2.70 4.43
N ALA A 29 -12.11 -1.38 4.53
CA ALA A 29 -12.26 -0.48 3.40
C ALA A 29 -11.05 -0.44 2.45
N VAL A 30 -9.84 -0.80 2.90
CA VAL A 30 -8.65 -0.88 2.03
C VAL A 30 -8.83 -1.86 0.87
N ARG A 31 -9.61 -2.93 1.08
CA ARG A 31 -9.93 -3.91 0.04
C ARG A 31 -10.77 -3.31 -1.08
N VAL A 32 -11.62 -2.33 -0.77
CA VAL A 32 -12.39 -1.60 -1.78
C VAL A 32 -11.46 -0.77 -2.67
N VAL A 33 -10.42 -0.16 -2.10
CA VAL A 33 -9.41 0.57 -2.89
C VAL A 33 -8.67 -0.37 -3.83
N ASP A 34 -8.30 -1.56 -3.34
CA ASP A 34 -7.60 -2.57 -4.11
C ASP A 34 -8.41 -3.00 -5.35
N VAL A 35 -9.63 -3.50 -5.13
CA VAL A 35 -10.54 -3.96 -6.18
C VAL A 35 -10.90 -2.81 -7.13
N PHE A 36 -11.22 -1.63 -6.61
CA PHE A 36 -11.58 -0.48 -7.46
C PHE A 36 -10.46 -0.12 -8.43
N VAL A 37 -9.22 -0.08 -7.95
CA VAL A 37 -8.09 0.32 -8.78
C VAL A 37 -7.70 -0.78 -9.78
N ASP A 38 -7.83 -2.05 -9.41
CA ASP A 38 -7.48 -3.17 -10.30
C ASP A 38 -8.45 -3.34 -11.48
N GLU A 39 -9.69 -2.87 -11.33
CA GLU A 39 -10.69 -2.84 -12.42
C GLU A 39 -10.50 -1.67 -13.41
N LEU A 40 -9.58 -0.73 -13.14
CA LEU A 40 -9.35 0.41 -14.03
C LEU A 40 -8.50 0.03 -15.25
N ASP A 41 -8.93 0.46 -16.43
CA ASP A 41 -8.09 0.43 -17.63
C ASP A 41 -7.19 1.68 -17.66
N PHE A 42 -6.01 1.54 -17.05
CA PHE A 42 -4.98 2.58 -17.01
C PHE A 42 -4.54 3.08 -18.38
N VAL A 43 -4.54 2.22 -19.41
CA VAL A 43 -4.12 2.60 -20.76
C VAL A 43 -5.17 3.53 -21.36
N SER A 44 -6.45 3.18 -21.24
CA SER A 44 -7.55 4.03 -21.72
C SER A 44 -7.66 5.36 -20.95
N LEU A 45 -7.31 5.35 -19.67
CA LEU A 45 -7.31 6.52 -18.80
C LEU A 45 -6.12 7.45 -19.03
N GLY A 46 -5.16 7.05 -19.88
CA GLY A 46 -4.02 7.87 -20.27
C GLY A 46 -2.91 7.94 -19.22
N PHE A 47 -2.79 6.94 -18.34
CA PHE A 47 -1.65 6.87 -17.41
C PHE A 47 -0.37 6.53 -18.18
N ASP A 48 0.60 7.43 -18.08
CA ASP A 48 1.96 7.18 -18.54
C ASP A 48 2.65 6.13 -17.63
N GLY A 49 3.49 5.28 -18.21
CA GLY A 49 4.24 4.25 -17.45
C GLY A 49 3.61 2.85 -17.43
N MET A 50 2.53 2.63 -18.19
CA MET A 50 2.02 1.26 -18.47
C MET A 50 2.96 0.45 -19.36
N THR A 51 3.84 1.12 -20.11
CA THR A 51 4.91 0.49 -20.89
C THR A 51 6.25 0.71 -20.20
N PRO A 52 6.88 -0.34 -19.63
CA PRO A 52 8.19 -0.21 -19.01
C PRO A 52 9.27 0.23 -20.02
N ALA A 53 10.22 1.03 -19.56
CA ALA A 53 11.41 1.33 -20.35
C ALA A 53 12.21 0.05 -20.63
N MET A 54 12.84 -0.04 -21.82
CA MET A 54 13.64 -1.22 -22.17
C MET A 54 14.90 -1.39 -21.31
N THR A 55 15.39 -0.32 -20.69
CA THR A 55 16.62 -0.30 -19.89
C THR A 55 16.45 0.54 -18.63
N GLY A 56 17.30 0.30 -17.64
CA GLY A 56 17.27 1.00 -16.34
C GLY A 56 16.53 0.22 -15.25
N ARG A 57 16.32 0.87 -14.09
CA ARG A 57 15.54 0.30 -13.00
C ARG A 57 14.05 0.33 -13.39
N PRO A 58 13.31 -0.79 -13.30
CA PRO A 58 11.87 -0.77 -13.53
C PRO A 58 11.17 0.24 -12.62
N SER A 59 10.23 1.00 -13.19
CA SER A 59 9.33 1.86 -12.43
C SER A 59 8.31 1.02 -11.65
N TYR A 60 7.70 1.63 -10.64
CA TYR A 60 6.51 1.06 -10.03
C TYR A 60 5.35 1.07 -11.04
N HIS A 61 4.48 0.08 -10.94
CA HIS A 61 3.24 0.07 -11.73
C HIS A 61 2.33 1.23 -11.28
N PRO A 62 1.69 1.98 -12.20
CA PRO A 62 0.79 3.09 -11.85
C PRO A 62 -0.30 2.72 -10.83
N SER A 63 -0.82 1.49 -10.88
CA SER A 63 -1.84 1.03 -9.93
C SER A 63 -1.37 1.09 -8.47
N VAL A 64 -0.12 0.75 -8.17
CA VAL A 64 0.42 0.79 -6.80
C VAL A 64 0.45 2.22 -6.27
N LEU A 65 0.86 3.17 -7.11
CA LEU A 65 0.94 4.59 -6.75
C LEU A 65 -0.46 5.21 -6.62
N LEU A 66 -1.40 4.84 -7.51
CA LEU A 66 -2.79 5.28 -7.43
C LEU A 66 -3.49 4.75 -6.17
N LYS A 67 -3.33 3.46 -5.85
CA LYS A 67 -3.81 2.85 -4.60
C LYS A 67 -3.31 3.62 -3.38
N LEU A 68 -2.02 3.94 -3.33
CA LEU A 68 -1.42 4.76 -2.27
C LEU A 68 -2.05 6.14 -2.15
N TYR A 69 -2.30 6.80 -3.28
CA TYR A 69 -2.90 8.13 -3.29
C TYR A 69 -4.35 8.12 -2.80
N ILE A 70 -5.17 7.20 -3.32
CA ILE A 70 -6.56 7.06 -2.89
C ILE A 70 -6.62 6.75 -1.39
N TYR A 71 -5.81 5.80 -0.92
CA TYR A 71 -5.69 5.50 0.50
C TYR A 71 -5.31 6.74 1.33
N GLY A 72 -4.31 7.51 0.85
CA GLY A 72 -3.88 8.75 1.48
C GLY A 72 -5.00 9.78 1.59
N TYR A 73 -5.79 9.96 0.54
CA TYR A 73 -6.94 10.88 0.57
C TYR A 73 -8.02 10.44 1.56
N LEU A 74 -8.41 9.16 1.54
CA LEU A 74 -9.42 8.61 2.46
C LEU A 74 -8.99 8.74 3.93
N ASN A 75 -7.70 8.55 4.21
CA ASN A 75 -7.13 8.60 5.56
C ASN A 75 -6.54 9.98 5.94
N ARG A 76 -6.76 11.02 5.12
CA ARG A 76 -6.25 12.39 5.34
C ARG A 76 -4.72 12.49 5.49
N ILE A 77 -3.99 11.67 4.73
CA ILE A 77 -2.52 11.66 4.64
C ILE A 77 -2.08 12.25 3.29
N GLN A 78 -1.92 13.57 3.25
CA GLN A 78 -1.60 14.29 2.01
C GLN A 78 -0.09 14.42 1.72
N SER A 79 0.76 14.18 2.72
CA SER A 79 2.21 14.32 2.60
C SER A 79 2.83 13.05 2.03
N SER A 80 3.50 13.16 0.88
CA SER A 80 4.21 12.03 0.25
C SER A 80 5.27 11.43 1.19
N ARG A 81 5.92 12.24 2.02
CA ARG A 81 6.86 11.76 3.06
C ARG A 81 6.17 10.99 4.18
N ARG A 82 4.91 11.34 4.51
CA ARG A 82 4.13 10.56 5.47
C ARG A 82 3.70 9.25 4.83
N LEU A 83 3.22 9.27 3.59
CA LEU A 83 2.86 8.06 2.84
C LEU A 83 4.04 7.08 2.75
N GLU A 84 5.23 7.55 2.37
CA GLU A 84 6.47 6.74 2.36
C GLU A 84 6.71 6.03 3.70
N ARG A 85 6.55 6.75 4.83
CA ARG A 85 6.70 6.16 6.17
C ARG A 85 5.59 5.17 6.50
N GLU A 86 4.35 5.45 6.09
CA GLU A 86 3.23 4.54 6.32
C GLU A 86 3.39 3.23 5.53
N CYS A 87 3.93 3.26 4.30
CA CYS A 87 4.23 2.04 3.54
C CYS A 87 5.14 1.05 4.30
N GLN A 88 5.97 1.57 5.22
CA GLN A 88 6.92 0.77 6.00
C GLN A 88 6.39 0.27 7.34
N ARG A 89 5.24 0.76 7.82
CA ARG A 89 4.76 0.46 9.19
C ARG A 89 3.27 0.17 9.31
N ASN A 90 2.47 0.66 8.37
CA ASN A 90 1.02 0.48 8.37
C ASN A 90 0.70 -0.81 7.64
N VAL A 91 0.07 -1.74 8.34
CA VAL A 91 -0.26 -3.06 7.81
C VAL A 91 -1.23 -3.00 6.64
N GLU A 92 -2.15 -2.04 6.61
CA GLU A 92 -3.06 -1.83 5.48
C GLU A 92 -2.30 -1.43 4.23
N LEU A 93 -1.31 -0.54 4.34
CA LEU A 93 -0.49 -0.17 3.19
C LEU A 93 0.49 -1.28 2.80
N MET A 94 1.04 -2.02 3.75
CA MET A 94 1.85 -3.20 3.44
C MET A 94 1.05 -4.24 2.65
N TRP A 95 -0.22 -4.44 3.01
CA TRP A 95 -1.13 -5.31 2.29
C TRP A 95 -1.45 -4.73 0.89
N LEU A 96 -1.91 -3.47 0.84
CA LEU A 96 -2.35 -2.80 -0.39
C LEU A 96 -1.26 -2.66 -1.46
N THR A 97 0.00 -2.47 -1.03
CA THR A 97 1.14 -2.32 -1.95
C THR A 97 1.96 -3.59 -2.12
N GLY A 98 1.61 -4.69 -1.46
CA GLY A 98 2.44 -5.90 -1.43
C GLY A 98 3.83 -5.65 -0.84
N ARG A 99 3.93 -4.81 0.19
CA ARG A 99 5.16 -4.33 0.85
C ARG A 99 6.10 -3.50 -0.03
N LEU A 100 5.62 -3.01 -1.18
CA LEU A 100 6.35 -1.99 -1.92
C LEU A 100 6.32 -0.68 -1.13
N ALA A 101 7.48 -0.05 -0.98
CA ALA A 101 7.64 1.24 -0.31
C ALA A 101 8.28 2.25 -1.27
N PRO A 102 7.50 2.83 -2.21
CA PRO A 102 7.96 3.93 -3.04
C PRO A 102 8.43 5.11 -2.18
N ASP A 103 9.53 5.74 -2.59
CA ASP A 103 10.04 6.90 -1.87
C ASP A 103 9.13 8.13 -2.06
N PHE A 104 9.29 9.13 -1.19
CA PHE A 104 8.43 10.32 -1.23
C PHE A 104 8.48 11.06 -2.58
N LYS A 105 9.61 10.95 -3.29
CA LYS A 105 9.82 11.65 -4.56
C LYS A 105 9.02 10.97 -5.67
N THR A 106 9.14 9.65 -5.78
CA THR A 106 8.35 8.80 -6.68
C THR A 106 6.85 9.03 -6.48
N ILE A 107 6.42 9.06 -5.21
CA ILE A 107 5.02 9.37 -4.87
C ILE A 107 4.68 10.78 -5.37
N ALA A 108 5.45 11.81 -4.98
CA ALA A 108 5.14 13.19 -5.33
C ALA A 108 5.12 13.46 -6.85
N ASP A 109 6.06 12.87 -7.59
CA ASP A 109 6.17 13.00 -9.04
C ASP A 109 4.92 12.39 -9.72
N PHE A 110 4.47 11.21 -9.29
CA PHE A 110 3.26 10.59 -9.84
C PHE A 110 2.01 11.48 -9.73
N ARG A 111 1.78 12.17 -8.61
CA ARG A 111 0.64 13.12 -8.45
C ARG A 111 0.80 14.40 -9.25
N LYS A 112 2.04 14.78 -9.54
CA LYS A 112 2.28 15.98 -10.34
C LYS A 112 1.98 15.70 -11.82
N ASP A 113 2.31 14.50 -12.27
CA ASP A 113 2.28 14.13 -13.68
C ASP A 113 0.96 13.46 -14.10
N ASN A 114 0.06 13.10 -13.16
CA ASN A 114 -1.28 12.54 -13.38
C ASN A 114 -2.33 13.30 -12.56
#